data_AF-A0A6L5XE92-F1
#
_entry.id   AF-A0A6L5XE92-F1
#
_cell.length_a   1.000
_cell.length_b   1.000
_cell.length_c   1.000
_cell.angle_alpha   90.00
_cell.angle_beta   90.00
_cell.angle_gamma   90.00
#
_symmetry.space_group_name_H-M   'P 1'
#
loop_
_entity.id
_entity.type
_entity.pdbx_description
1 polymer ?
#
loop_
_entity_poly.entity_id
_entity_poly.type
_entity_poly.pdbx_seq_one_letter_code
_entity_poly.pdbx_strand_id
1 'polypeptide(L)'
;MEKKILIKNFWKVGNNGDRNLYEDDLGWGDSLKRAAKSDYPEYIFRYCVEDVGYNILFYWLQDRNFYTIETELTPIEVRRIYPNPNWDGKCEWQKADSDVGPSTASAGEVIATFDNPTQIWNGLKINGVPISDVLDNSVIIDLD
;
A
#
# COMPACT_ATOMS: atom_id res chain seq x y z
N MET A 1 -19.77 11.67 14.06
CA MET A 1 -18.43 11.50 14.62
C MET A 1 -17.47 12.19 13.66
N GLU A 2 -16.66 13.13 14.11
CA GLU A 2 -15.70 13.80 13.22
C GLU A 2 -14.59 12.81 12.87
N LYS A 3 -14.37 12.60 11.57
CA LYS A 3 -13.29 11.73 11.09
C LYS A 3 -11.95 12.43 11.34
N LYS A 4 -11.02 11.72 11.98
CA LYS A 4 -9.67 12.25 12.26
C LYS A 4 -8.86 12.27 10.97
N ILE A 5 -8.45 13.47 10.55
CA ILE A 5 -7.57 13.68 9.40
C ILE A 5 -6.13 13.37 9.82
N LEU A 6 -5.49 12.44 9.11
CA LEU A 6 -4.08 12.09 9.28
C LEU A 6 -3.17 12.90 8.35
N ILE A 7 -3.56 13.04 7.08
CA ILE A 7 -2.81 13.81 6.07
C ILE A 7 -3.79 14.61 5.22
N LYS A 8 -3.51 15.91 5.00
CA LYS A 8 -4.29 16.75 4.09
C LYS A 8 -3.76 16.64 2.67
N ASN A 9 -4.65 16.65 1.67
CA ASN A 9 -4.30 16.57 0.23
C ASN A 9 -3.46 15.33 -0.13
N PHE A 10 -3.82 14.18 0.44
CA PHE A 10 -3.21 12.89 0.18
C PHE A 10 -3.68 12.32 -1.17
N TRP A 11 -2.85 11.44 -1.75
CA TRP A 11 -3.06 10.89 -3.08
C TRP A 11 -4.16 9.80 -3.08
N LYS A 12 -4.99 9.77 -4.14
CA LYS A 12 -6.05 8.76 -4.40
C LYS A 12 -7.02 8.49 -3.22
N VAL A 13 -7.21 9.46 -2.32
CA VAL A 13 -8.26 9.40 -1.27
C VAL A 13 -9.44 10.29 -1.62
N GLY A 14 -10.63 9.74 -1.41
CA GLY A 14 -11.94 10.39 -1.53
C GLY A 14 -12.50 10.55 -2.96
N ASN A 15 -13.68 9.94 -3.19
CA ASN A 15 -14.38 10.00 -4.48
C ASN A 15 -15.19 11.30 -4.71
N ASN A 16 -15.23 12.20 -3.71
CA ASN A 16 -16.11 13.39 -3.72
C ASN A 16 -15.32 14.72 -3.71
N GLY A 17 -14.04 14.70 -4.09
CA GLY A 17 -13.17 15.88 -4.05
C GLY A 17 -12.56 16.19 -2.68
N ASP A 18 -12.93 15.43 -1.65
CA ASP A 18 -12.23 15.39 -0.37
C ASP A 18 -10.93 14.62 -0.54
N ARG A 19 -9.79 15.26 -0.29
CA ARG A 19 -8.45 14.69 -0.51
C ARG A 19 -7.72 14.45 0.81
N ASN A 20 -8.44 14.35 1.92
CA ASN A 20 -7.81 14.05 3.19
C ASN A 20 -7.71 12.54 3.36
N LEU A 21 -6.58 12.08 3.91
CA LEU A 21 -6.46 10.74 4.44
C LEU A 21 -7.01 10.73 5.87
N TYR A 22 -7.96 9.85 6.12
CA TYR A 22 -8.58 9.65 7.42
C TYR A 22 -8.03 8.41 8.11
N GLU A 23 -8.21 8.33 9.42
CA GLU A 23 -7.87 7.14 10.20
C GLU A 23 -8.65 5.89 9.74
N ASP A 24 -9.88 6.07 9.29
CA ASP A 24 -10.73 4.98 8.76
C ASP A 24 -10.24 4.44 7.40
N ASP A 25 -9.32 5.13 6.73
CA ASP A 25 -8.75 4.70 5.44
C ASP A 25 -7.54 3.74 5.62
N LEU A 26 -7.16 3.43 6.86
CA LEU A 26 -6.05 2.52 7.16
C LEU A 26 -6.45 1.05 7.17
N GLY A 27 -5.49 0.21 6.77
CA GLY A 27 -5.65 -1.23 6.70
C GLY A 27 -6.56 -1.68 5.56
N TRP A 28 -7.22 -2.82 5.78
CA TRP A 28 -8.06 -3.46 4.78
C TRP A 28 -9.44 -2.80 4.69
N GLY A 29 -9.75 -2.25 3.52
CA GLY A 29 -11.06 -1.68 3.23
C GLY A 29 -12.19 -2.72 3.24
N ASP A 30 -13.42 -2.28 3.48
CA ASP A 30 -14.59 -3.16 3.60
C ASP A 30 -14.87 -4.01 2.36
N SER A 31 -14.53 -3.53 1.17
CA SER A 31 -14.65 -4.30 -0.07
C SER A 31 -13.77 -5.55 -0.05
N LEU A 32 -12.54 -5.43 0.43
CA LEU A 32 -11.57 -6.52 0.51
C LEU A 32 -11.93 -7.51 1.60
N LYS A 33 -12.36 -7.02 2.77
CA LYS A 33 -12.92 -7.87 3.84
C LYS A 33 -14.07 -8.74 3.34
N ARG A 34 -14.99 -8.15 2.56
CA ARG A 34 -16.10 -8.89 1.92
C ARG A 34 -15.61 -9.89 0.87
N ALA A 35 -14.63 -9.52 0.04
CA ALA A 35 -14.08 -10.40 -0.99
C ALA A 35 -13.39 -11.62 -0.37
N ALA A 36 -12.55 -11.40 0.64
CA ALA A 36 -11.88 -12.43 1.42
C ALA A 36 -12.80 -13.17 2.42
N LYS A 37 -14.04 -12.67 2.62
CA LYS A 37 -15.01 -13.17 3.61
C LYS A 37 -14.43 -13.25 5.02
N SER A 38 -13.58 -12.29 5.39
CA SER A 38 -12.85 -12.28 6.65
C SER A 38 -12.48 -10.86 7.07
N ASP A 39 -12.47 -10.62 8.38
CA ASP A 39 -11.90 -9.41 8.99
C ASP A 39 -10.50 -9.67 9.58
N TYR A 40 -9.99 -10.90 9.50
CA TYR A 40 -8.65 -11.25 9.97
C TYR A 40 -7.62 -10.82 8.91
N PRO A 41 -6.67 -9.91 9.23
CA PRO A 41 -5.72 -9.35 8.26
C PRO A 41 -4.93 -10.39 7.50
N GLU A 42 -4.52 -11.47 8.17
CA GLU A 42 -3.80 -12.58 7.55
C GLU A 42 -4.62 -13.22 6.42
N TYR A 43 -5.90 -13.52 6.66
CA TYR A 43 -6.73 -14.19 5.64
C TYR A 43 -7.03 -13.26 4.46
N ILE A 44 -7.15 -11.96 4.70
CA ILE A 44 -7.32 -10.98 3.62
C ILE A 44 -6.04 -10.89 2.79
N PHE A 45 -4.88 -10.79 3.46
CA PHE A 45 -3.58 -10.78 2.79
C PHE A 45 -3.38 -12.03 1.92
N ARG A 46 -3.60 -13.22 2.49
CA ARG A 46 -3.45 -14.49 1.76
C ARG A 46 -4.40 -14.58 0.59
N TYR A 47 -5.65 -14.16 0.75
CA TYR A 47 -6.58 -14.08 -0.37
C TYR A 47 -6.04 -13.19 -1.51
N CYS A 48 -5.57 -11.98 -1.19
CA CYS A 48 -5.04 -11.07 -2.20
C CYS A 48 -3.77 -11.60 -2.89
N VAL A 49 -2.79 -12.07 -2.11
CA VAL A 49 -1.43 -12.39 -2.61
C VAL A 49 -1.28 -13.87 -3.00
N GLU A 50 -1.83 -14.80 -2.23
CA GLU A 50 -1.67 -16.24 -2.48
C GLU A 50 -2.75 -16.77 -3.43
N ASP A 51 -4.02 -16.41 -3.21
CA ASP A 51 -5.13 -16.96 -3.99
C ASP A 51 -5.35 -16.23 -5.32
N VAL A 52 -5.30 -14.89 -5.29
CA VAL A 52 -5.53 -14.07 -6.49
C VAL A 52 -4.22 -13.70 -7.20
N GLY A 53 -3.13 -13.52 -6.44
CA GLY A 53 -1.83 -13.17 -6.99
C GLY A 53 -1.65 -11.67 -7.26
N TYR A 54 -2.39 -10.80 -6.57
CA TYR A 54 -2.29 -9.36 -6.75
C TYR A 54 -0.95 -8.80 -6.27
N ASN A 55 -0.42 -7.84 -7.02
CA ASN A 55 0.56 -6.93 -6.49
C ASN A 55 -0.13 -6.00 -5.47
N ILE A 56 0.61 -5.51 -4.48
CA ILE A 56 0.06 -4.59 -3.48
C ILE A 56 0.86 -3.31 -3.44
N LEU A 57 0.24 -2.17 -3.77
CA LEU A 57 0.79 -0.84 -3.51
C LEU A 57 0.20 -0.27 -2.23
N PHE A 58 1.06 0.07 -1.26
CA PHE A 58 0.63 0.66 0.01
C PHE A 58 1.54 1.79 0.49
N TYR A 59 0.98 2.69 1.30
CA TYR A 59 1.68 3.79 1.94
C TYR A 59 1.74 3.58 3.45
N TRP A 60 2.94 3.41 4.01
CA TRP A 60 3.09 3.19 5.44
C TRP A 60 3.28 4.52 6.19
N LEU A 61 2.35 4.83 7.08
CA LEU A 61 2.32 6.12 7.78
C LEU A 61 3.52 6.35 8.68
N GLN A 62 4.09 5.28 9.24
CA GLN A 62 5.13 5.37 10.25
C GLN A 62 6.39 6.04 9.69
N ASP A 63 6.80 5.68 8.47
CA ASP A 63 8.01 6.21 7.84
C ASP A 63 7.73 7.03 6.57
N ARG A 64 6.46 7.17 6.20
CA ARG A 64 5.96 8.02 5.12
C ARG A 64 6.45 7.61 3.74
N ASN A 65 6.65 6.31 3.50
CA ASN A 65 7.05 5.78 2.20
C ASN A 65 5.97 4.91 1.56
N PHE A 66 6.07 4.81 0.25
CA PHE A 66 5.33 3.83 -0.53
C PHE A 66 6.14 2.54 -0.64
N TYR A 67 5.42 1.43 -0.66
CA TYR A 67 5.95 0.10 -0.82
C TYR A 67 5.10 -0.67 -1.82
N THR A 68 5.75 -1.58 -2.54
CA THR A 68 5.06 -2.53 -3.39
C THR A 68 5.50 -3.96 -3.08
N ILE A 69 4.56 -4.90 -3.14
CA ILE A 69 4.81 -6.34 -3.21
C ILE A 69 4.48 -6.76 -4.64
N GLU A 70 5.49 -7.13 -5.42
CA GLU A 70 5.38 -7.44 -6.85
C GLU A 70 5.35 -8.97 -7.04
N THR A 71 4.17 -9.56 -6.88
CA THR A 71 3.91 -11.01 -6.97
C THR A 71 4.09 -11.57 -8.37
N GLU A 72 4.04 -10.73 -9.40
CA GLU A 72 4.29 -11.13 -10.79
C GLU A 72 5.75 -11.46 -11.10
N LEU A 73 6.68 -11.01 -10.26
CA LEU A 73 8.12 -11.26 -10.43
C LEU A 73 8.54 -12.61 -9.84
N THR A 74 9.63 -13.15 -10.36
CA THR A 74 10.23 -14.39 -9.85
C THR A 74 11.75 -14.19 -9.71
N PRO A 75 12.28 -14.07 -8.48
CA PRO A 75 11.57 -14.10 -7.19
C PRO A 75 10.62 -12.89 -7.01
N ILE A 76 9.62 -13.03 -6.14
CA ILE A 76 8.73 -11.93 -5.74
C ILE A 76 9.58 -10.86 -5.10
N GLU A 77 9.39 -9.61 -5.50
CA GLU A 77 10.15 -8.50 -4.94
C GLU A 77 9.25 -7.63 -4.06
N VAL A 78 9.80 -7.24 -2.92
CA VAL A 78 9.20 -6.19 -2.09
C VAL A 78 10.08 -4.97 -2.23
N ARG A 79 9.53 -3.88 -2.72
CA ARG A 79 10.28 -2.65 -3.00
C ARG A 79 9.80 -1.50 -2.14
N ARG A 80 10.75 -0.71 -1.63
CA ARG A 80 10.49 0.65 -1.17
C ARG A 80 10.57 1.57 -2.37
N ILE A 81 9.50 2.32 -2.62
CA ILE A 81 9.46 3.25 -3.74
C ILE A 81 10.03 4.58 -3.28
N TYR A 82 11.01 5.10 -4.02
CA TYR A 82 11.53 6.44 -3.76
C TYR A 82 10.49 7.47 -4.18
N PRO A 83 10.04 8.34 -3.27
CA PRO A 83 9.22 9.46 -3.68
C PRO A 83 10.01 10.33 -4.65
N ASN A 84 9.30 11.01 -5.56
CA ASN A 84 9.91 12.09 -6.33
C ASN A 84 10.63 13.03 -5.34
N PRO A 85 11.93 13.35 -5.53
CA PRO A 85 12.65 14.21 -4.59
C PRO A 85 12.07 15.62 -4.47
N ASN A 86 11.23 16.03 -5.43
CA ASN A 86 10.46 17.26 -5.39
C ASN A 86 9.04 17.09 -4.81
N TRP A 87 8.72 15.93 -4.26
CA TRP A 87 7.44 15.68 -3.60
C TRP A 87 7.45 16.32 -2.22
N ASP A 88 6.61 17.34 -2.05
CA ASP A 88 6.44 18.09 -0.81
C ASP A 88 5.44 17.44 0.16
N GLY A 89 5.07 16.17 -0.09
CA GLY A 89 4.03 15.45 0.63
C GLY A 89 2.60 15.89 0.27
N LYS A 90 2.42 16.74 -0.75
CA LYS A 90 1.12 17.17 -1.25
C LYS A 90 0.96 16.71 -2.70
N CYS A 91 -0.19 16.14 -3.04
CA CYS A 91 -0.48 15.78 -4.41
C CYS A 91 -1.10 16.97 -5.16
N GLU A 92 -0.35 17.61 -6.05
CA GLU A 92 -0.91 18.51 -7.06
C GLU A 92 -1.32 17.69 -8.28
N TRP A 93 -2.63 17.44 -8.39
CA TRP A 93 -3.33 16.73 -9.47
C TRP A 93 -2.81 17.02 -10.90
N GLN A 94 -2.29 18.23 -11.14
CA GLN A 94 -1.84 18.69 -12.46
C GLN A 94 -0.48 18.16 -12.92
N LYS A 95 0.28 17.46 -12.07
CA LYS A 95 1.51 16.73 -12.49
C LYS A 95 1.28 15.23 -12.73
N ALA A 96 0.09 14.73 -12.42
CA ALA A 96 -0.31 13.34 -12.54
C ALA A 96 -1.44 13.18 -13.58
N ASP A 97 -1.46 14.02 -14.63
CA ASP A 97 -2.41 13.96 -15.76
C ASP A 97 -2.17 12.76 -16.69
N SER A 98 -1.60 11.68 -16.15
CA SER A 98 -1.60 10.37 -16.75
C SER A 98 -2.22 9.42 -15.73
N ASP A 99 -3.08 8.51 -16.17
CA ASP A 99 -3.73 7.43 -15.41
C ASP A 99 -2.75 6.44 -14.70
N VAL A 100 -1.59 6.92 -14.25
CA VAL A 100 -0.37 6.16 -13.95
C VAL A 100 0.19 6.59 -12.59
N GLY A 101 -0.69 6.68 -11.58
CA GLY A 101 -0.35 6.87 -10.16
C GLY A 101 0.79 7.89 -9.87
N PRO A 102 1.53 7.74 -8.75
CA PRO A 102 2.85 8.34 -8.67
C PRO A 102 3.71 7.67 -9.74
N SER A 103 3.98 8.35 -10.85
CA SER A 103 5.06 7.96 -11.76
C SER A 103 6.38 8.19 -11.04
N THR A 104 6.74 7.23 -10.19
CA THR A 104 8.02 7.21 -9.53
C THR A 104 9.04 6.92 -10.61
N ALA A 105 9.73 7.95 -11.07
CA ALA A 105 10.77 7.87 -12.11
C ALA A 105 11.97 6.96 -11.71
N SER A 106 11.82 6.14 -10.68
CA SER A 106 12.79 5.22 -10.11
C SER A 106 12.08 3.91 -9.77
N ALA A 107 12.71 2.78 -10.10
CA ALA A 107 12.25 1.44 -9.74
C ALA A 107 12.25 1.17 -8.21
N GLY A 108 12.65 2.15 -7.39
CA GLY A 108 12.77 1.98 -5.94
C GLY A 108 13.98 1.13 -5.55
N GLU A 109 13.94 0.63 -4.31
CA GLU A 109 14.92 -0.28 -3.72
C GLU A 109 14.24 -1.59 -3.35
N VAL A 110 14.79 -2.72 -3.81
CA VAL A 110 14.36 -4.05 -3.35
C VAL A 110 14.82 -4.23 -1.91
N ILE A 111 13.88 -4.40 -0.99
CA ILE A 111 14.14 -4.56 0.45
C ILE A 111 14.01 -6.00 0.92
N ALA A 112 13.31 -6.84 0.17
CA ALA A 112 13.19 -8.28 0.41
C ALA A 112 12.79 -9.00 -0.89
N THR A 113 13.13 -10.29 -0.97
CA THR A 113 12.67 -11.18 -2.04
C THR A 113 12.12 -12.47 -1.46
N PHE A 114 11.13 -13.06 -2.12
CA PHE A 114 10.52 -14.33 -1.72
C PHE A 114 10.32 -15.25 -2.92
N ASP A 115 10.55 -16.55 -2.73
CA ASP A 115 10.34 -17.54 -3.80
C ASP A 115 8.86 -17.95 -3.90
N ASN A 116 8.08 -17.70 -2.84
CA ASN A 116 6.68 -18.10 -2.75
C ASN A 116 5.86 -17.08 -1.95
N PRO A 117 4.63 -16.73 -2.38
CA PRO A 117 3.74 -15.80 -1.67
C PRO A 117 3.50 -16.16 -0.20
N THR A 118 3.41 -17.45 0.12
CA THR A 118 3.15 -17.96 1.48
C THR A 118 4.26 -17.62 2.49
N GLN A 119 5.45 -17.25 2.00
CA GLN A 119 6.57 -16.85 2.86
C GLN A 119 6.45 -15.41 3.34
N ILE A 120 5.68 -14.56 2.64
CA ILE A 120 5.69 -13.11 2.85
C ILE A 120 5.09 -12.76 4.20
N TRP A 121 3.92 -13.32 4.54
CA TRP A 121 3.19 -12.96 5.77
C TRP A 121 4.04 -13.11 7.05
N ASN A 122 4.75 -14.23 7.17
CA ASN A 122 5.58 -14.52 8.35
C ASN A 122 7.03 -14.04 8.21
N GLY A 123 7.49 -13.82 6.97
CA GLY A 123 8.89 -13.52 6.67
C GLY A 123 9.20 -12.04 6.48
N LEU A 124 8.25 -11.25 5.97
CA LEU A 124 8.48 -9.84 5.66
C LEU A 124 8.42 -8.97 6.93
N LYS A 125 9.49 -8.19 7.11
CA LYS A 125 9.55 -7.12 8.09
C LYS A 125 10.07 -5.85 7.44
N ILE A 126 9.43 -4.72 7.70
CA ILE A 126 9.88 -3.40 7.23
C ILE A 126 10.34 -2.63 8.46
N ASN A 127 11.62 -2.24 8.49
CA ASN A 127 12.26 -1.63 9.66
C ASN A 127 12.06 -2.45 10.95
N GLY A 128 12.06 -3.79 10.85
CA GLY A 128 11.85 -4.70 11.97
C GLY A 128 10.39 -4.93 12.38
N VAL A 129 9.44 -4.20 11.78
CA VAL A 129 8.00 -4.32 12.03
C VAL A 129 7.39 -5.41 11.13
N PRO A 130 6.63 -6.38 11.67
CA PRO A 130 5.94 -7.40 10.87
C PRO A 130 4.99 -6.80 9.85
N ILE A 131 4.82 -7.44 8.69
CA ILE A 131 3.94 -6.94 7.63
C ILE A 131 2.48 -6.79 8.07
N SER A 132 2.01 -7.58 9.04
CA SER A 132 0.67 -7.41 9.65
C SER A 132 0.47 -5.99 10.17
N ASP A 133 1.39 -5.55 11.02
CA ASP A 133 1.31 -4.26 11.71
C ASP A 133 1.59 -3.11 10.74
N VAL A 134 2.45 -3.35 9.73
CA VAL A 134 2.69 -2.40 8.66
C VAL A 134 1.40 -2.15 7.88
N LEU A 135 0.72 -3.21 7.38
CA LEU A 135 -0.47 -3.06 6.56
C LEU A 135 -1.64 -2.48 7.36
N ASP A 136 -1.82 -2.86 8.62
CA ASP A 136 -2.85 -2.29 9.50
C ASP A 136 -2.64 -0.78 9.76
N ASN A 137 -1.40 -0.29 9.64
CA ASN A 137 -1.05 1.14 9.75
C ASN A 137 -0.70 1.78 8.40
N SER A 138 -1.13 1.16 7.30
CA SER A 138 -0.90 1.65 5.95
C SER A 138 -2.20 1.98 5.25
N VAL A 139 -2.10 2.82 4.23
CA VAL A 139 -3.17 3.01 3.25
C VAL A 139 -2.90 2.04 2.11
N ILE A 140 -3.81 1.12 1.83
CA ILE A 140 -3.72 0.23 0.67
C ILE A 140 -4.26 0.98 -0.53
N ILE A 141 -3.40 1.30 -1.49
CA ILE A 141 -3.73 2.22 -2.58
C ILE A 141 -4.18 1.48 -3.85
N ASP A 142 -3.55 0.35 -4.14
CA ASP A 142 -3.88 -0.47 -5.29
C ASP A 142 -3.64 -1.95 -5.07
N LEU A 143 -4.41 -2.74 -5.82
CA LEU A 143 -4.29 -4.18 -5.97
C LEU A 143 -4.54 -4.51 -7.45
N ASP A 144 -3.53 -4.98 -8.17
CA ASP A 144 -3.58 -5.26 -9.61
C ASP A 144 -2.94 -6.60 -10.00
#